data_AF-A0A957V1K2-F1
#
_entry.id   AF-A0A957V1K2-F1
#
_cell.length_a   1.000
_cell.length_b   1.000
_cell.length_c   1.000
_cell.angle_alpha   90.00
_cell.angle_beta   90.00
_cell.angle_gamma   90.00
#
_symmetry.space_group_name_H-M   'P 1'
#
loop_
_entity.id
_entity.type
_entity.pdbx_description
1 polymer ?
#
loop_
_entity_poly.entity_id
_entity_poly.type
_entity_poly.pdbx_seq_one_letter_code
_entity_poly.pdbx_strand_id
1 'polypeptide(L)'
;HSDLRDSYEDSPYSHACIARRLLEEPGVEQVLQLGIRSVCGEEVDFVRQHPTLARVWYAEDVHAGGWQAEFIERVRGRRVFLTIDVDGLDPAIVPATGTPEPDGLTWPEALKILRTLTANAEVIGMDCVELAPAPALHMADFAVAKLVYKAISYVMYKGE
;
A
#
# COMPACT_ATOMS: atom_id res chain seq x y z
N HIS A 1 6.08 0.04 4.46
CA HIS A 1 6.50 -1.13 5.30
C HIS A 1 5.32 -2.08 5.52
N SER A 2 5.43 -3.23 6.21
CA SER A 2 4.22 -4.05 6.50
C SER A 2 3.37 -3.51 7.64
N ASP A 3 3.95 -2.77 8.58
CA ASP A 3 3.25 -2.10 9.68
C ASP A 3 2.31 -3.01 10.49
N LEU A 4 2.70 -4.28 10.58
CA LEU A 4 1.96 -5.35 11.24
C LEU A 4 2.51 -5.64 12.65
N ARG A 5 3.40 -4.80 13.18
CA ARG A 5 3.88 -4.96 14.56
C ARG A 5 2.73 -4.76 15.54
N ASP A 6 2.72 -5.52 16.62
CA ASP A 6 1.72 -5.31 17.68
C ASP A 6 1.95 -4.01 18.47
N SER A 7 3.22 -3.63 18.67
CA SER A 7 3.62 -2.34 19.23
C SER A 7 4.99 -1.91 18.72
N TYR A 8 5.26 -0.62 18.77
CA TYR A 8 6.56 -0.04 18.49
C TYR A 8 6.84 1.12 19.44
N GLU A 9 8.03 1.16 20.04
CA GLU A 9 8.42 2.15 21.06
C GLU A 9 7.34 2.33 22.15
N ASP A 10 6.89 1.19 22.71
CA ASP A 10 5.86 1.10 23.76
C ASP A 10 4.48 1.66 23.39
N SER A 11 4.21 1.87 22.09
CA SER A 11 2.91 2.35 21.59
C SER A 11 2.27 1.38 20.60
N PRO A 12 1.01 0.95 20.82
CA PRO A 12 0.22 0.20 19.84
C PRO A 12 -0.33 1.09 18.70
N TYR A 13 -0.22 2.41 18.82
CA TYR A 13 -0.71 3.42 17.87
C TYR A 13 0.45 4.12 17.14
N SER A 14 1.55 3.40 16.92
CA SER A 14 2.65 3.86 16.07
C SER A 14 2.33 3.66 14.60
N HIS A 15 2.99 4.42 13.72
CA HIS A 15 2.88 4.26 12.25
C HIS A 15 3.25 2.83 11.83
N ALA A 16 4.23 2.20 12.51
CA ALA A 16 4.65 0.82 12.27
C ALA A 16 3.64 -0.26 12.75
N CYS A 17 2.46 0.13 13.24
CA CYS A 17 1.43 -0.77 13.78
C CYS A 17 0.07 -0.61 13.10
N ILE A 18 -0.07 0.32 12.14
CA ILE A 18 -1.38 0.70 11.61
C ILE A 18 -2.10 -0.48 10.94
N ALA A 19 -1.40 -1.32 10.17
CA ALA A 19 -2.00 -2.47 9.50
C ALA A 19 -2.48 -3.53 10.51
N ARG A 20 -1.77 -3.69 11.64
CA ARG A 20 -2.23 -4.54 12.75
C ARG A 20 -3.52 -3.98 13.35
N ARG A 21 -3.57 -2.67 13.63
CA ARG A 21 -4.75 -2.02 14.24
C ARG A 21 -5.97 -2.05 13.33
N LEU A 22 -5.78 -1.91 12.01
CA LEU A 22 -6.89 -2.05 11.04
C LEU A 22 -7.60 -3.41 11.15
N LEU A 23 -6.86 -4.49 11.43
CA LEU A 23 -7.44 -5.84 11.54
C LEU A 23 -8.27 -6.06 12.82
N GLU A 24 -8.24 -5.13 13.76
CA GLU A 24 -9.07 -5.16 14.98
C GLU A 24 -10.43 -4.49 14.77
N GLU A 25 -10.59 -3.73 13.69
CA GLU A 25 -11.82 -3.01 13.39
C GLU A 25 -12.89 -3.97 12.84
N PRO A 26 -14.12 -4.01 13.42
CA PRO A 26 -15.17 -4.96 13.03
C PRO A 26 -15.62 -4.91 11.56
N GLY A 27 -15.23 -3.86 10.82
CA GLY A 27 -15.54 -3.68 9.40
C GLY A 27 -14.39 -4.06 8.43
N VAL A 28 -13.24 -4.46 8.94
CA VAL A 28 -12.07 -4.81 8.12
C VAL A 28 -11.94 -6.33 8.04
N GLU A 29 -12.26 -6.89 6.89
CA GLU A 29 -12.16 -8.34 6.65
C GLU A 29 -10.71 -8.82 6.49
N GLN A 30 -9.89 -8.01 5.82
CA GLN A 30 -8.52 -8.33 5.47
C GLN A 30 -7.72 -7.07 5.10
N VAL A 31 -6.40 -7.14 5.27
CA VAL A 31 -5.43 -6.16 4.81
C VAL A 31 -4.59 -6.78 3.68
N LEU A 32 -4.51 -6.05 2.56
CA LEU A 32 -3.83 -6.46 1.33
C LEU A 32 -2.70 -5.48 1.04
N GLN A 33 -1.45 -5.94 1.03
CA GLN A 33 -0.26 -5.09 0.92
C GLN A 33 0.56 -5.44 -0.31
N LEU A 34 0.90 -4.46 -1.13
CA LEU A 34 1.69 -4.64 -2.35
C LEU A 34 2.94 -3.76 -2.29
N GLY A 35 4.09 -4.33 -2.64
CA GLY A 35 5.37 -3.59 -2.69
C GLY A 35 6.16 -3.61 -1.38
N ILE A 36 5.78 -4.48 -0.44
CA ILE A 36 6.49 -4.65 0.83
C ILE A 36 7.89 -5.20 0.57
N ARG A 37 8.89 -4.65 1.25
CA ARG A 37 10.30 -5.10 1.17
C ARG A 37 11.11 -4.89 2.45
N SER A 38 10.45 -4.40 3.50
CA SER A 38 11.01 -4.22 4.83
C SER A 38 9.98 -4.71 5.85
N VAL A 39 10.37 -5.74 6.61
CA VAL A 39 9.53 -6.47 7.58
C VAL A 39 10.39 -6.97 8.75
N CYS A 40 9.79 -7.21 9.91
CA CYS A 40 10.41 -7.97 10.99
C CYS A 40 9.84 -9.40 11.11
N GLY A 41 10.50 -10.25 11.91
CA GLY A 41 10.09 -11.64 12.07
C GLY A 41 8.67 -11.81 12.62
N GLU A 42 8.26 -10.95 13.55
CA GLU A 42 6.91 -10.94 14.13
C GLU A 42 5.83 -10.71 13.06
N GLU A 43 6.07 -9.76 12.15
CA GLU A 43 5.13 -9.43 11.08
C GLU A 43 4.97 -10.61 10.10
N VAL A 44 6.09 -11.24 9.74
CA VAL A 44 6.10 -12.44 8.90
C VAL A 44 5.35 -13.59 9.58
N ASP A 45 5.59 -13.82 10.86
CA ASP A 45 4.92 -14.88 11.62
C ASP A 45 3.42 -14.62 11.75
N PHE A 46 3.01 -13.36 11.94
CA PHE A 46 1.60 -13.00 11.97
C PHE A 46 0.90 -13.33 10.65
N VAL A 47 1.49 -12.92 9.51
CA VAL A 47 0.90 -13.18 8.18
C VAL A 47 0.77 -14.69 7.93
N ARG A 48 1.77 -15.48 8.34
CA ARG A 48 1.74 -16.94 8.23
C ARG A 48 0.65 -17.58 9.09
N GLN A 49 0.43 -17.07 10.29
CA GLN A 49 -0.59 -17.58 11.22
C GLN A 49 -2.00 -17.12 10.81
N HIS A 50 -2.13 -15.99 10.12
CA HIS A 50 -3.42 -15.39 9.75
C HIS A 50 -3.53 -15.06 8.25
N PRO A 51 -3.39 -16.06 7.35
CA PRO A 51 -3.32 -15.85 5.89
C PRO A 51 -4.65 -15.37 5.27
N THR A 52 -5.75 -15.45 6.02
CA THR A 52 -7.05 -14.90 5.63
C THR A 52 -7.19 -13.43 6.02
N LEU A 53 -6.50 -12.98 7.06
CA LEU A 53 -6.56 -11.60 7.56
C LEU A 53 -5.54 -10.69 6.87
N ALA A 54 -4.32 -11.18 6.61
CA ALA A 54 -3.29 -10.37 5.97
C ALA A 54 -2.67 -11.11 4.78
N ARG A 55 -2.54 -10.40 3.65
CA ARG A 55 -1.78 -10.88 2.49
C ARG A 55 -0.78 -9.84 2.04
N VAL A 56 0.48 -10.24 2.03
CA VAL A 56 1.62 -9.46 1.56
C VAL A 56 2.10 -10.00 0.22
N TRP A 57 2.17 -9.13 -0.79
CA TRP A 57 2.96 -9.33 -2.01
C TRP A 57 4.20 -8.46 -1.90
N TYR A 58 5.36 -9.10 -1.88
CA TYR A 58 6.62 -8.40 -1.77
C TYR A 58 6.93 -7.66 -3.07
N ALA A 59 7.84 -6.67 -3.04
CA ALA A 59 8.24 -5.92 -4.22
C ALA A 59 8.66 -6.84 -5.38
N GLU A 60 9.45 -7.89 -5.08
CA GLU A 60 9.85 -8.92 -6.06
C GLU A 60 8.65 -9.64 -6.73
N ASP A 61 7.59 -9.94 -5.98
CA ASP A 61 6.36 -10.54 -6.52
C ASP A 61 5.64 -9.58 -7.48
N VAL A 62 5.68 -8.29 -7.15
CA VAL A 62 5.09 -7.22 -7.95
C VAL A 62 5.86 -7.05 -9.27
N HIS A 63 7.18 -7.00 -9.19
CA HIS A 63 8.09 -6.94 -10.34
C HIS A 63 7.94 -8.16 -11.26
N ALA A 64 7.80 -9.36 -10.68
CA ALA A 64 7.55 -10.58 -11.42
C ALA A 64 6.14 -10.65 -12.04
N GLY A 65 5.20 -9.82 -11.56
CA GLY A 65 3.83 -9.73 -12.06
C GLY A 65 2.89 -10.84 -11.56
N GLY A 66 3.31 -11.66 -10.60
CA GLY A 66 2.56 -12.83 -10.10
C GLY A 66 1.39 -12.52 -9.16
N TRP A 67 1.25 -11.27 -8.73
CA TRP A 67 0.26 -10.83 -7.73
C TRP A 67 -1.18 -10.70 -8.26
N GLN A 68 -1.35 -10.41 -9.56
CA GLN A 68 -2.61 -9.86 -10.08
C GLN A 68 -3.81 -10.78 -9.92
N ALA A 69 -3.66 -12.07 -10.23
CA ALA A 69 -4.78 -13.00 -10.21
C ALA A 69 -5.35 -13.19 -8.80
N GLU A 70 -4.48 -13.42 -7.81
CA GLU A 70 -4.88 -13.55 -6.41
C GLU A 70 -5.45 -12.24 -5.86
N PHE A 71 -4.82 -11.10 -6.18
CA PHE A 71 -5.30 -9.80 -5.75
C PHE A 71 -6.72 -9.51 -6.25
N ILE A 72 -7.00 -9.79 -7.54
CA ILE A 72 -8.33 -9.63 -8.12
C ILE A 72 -9.37 -10.47 -7.36
N GLU A 73 -9.09 -11.75 -7.11
CA GLU A 73 -10.04 -12.62 -6.39
C GLU A 73 -10.30 -12.15 -4.95
N ARG A 74 -9.28 -11.59 -4.29
CA ARG A 74 -9.42 -11.03 -2.94
C ARG A 74 -10.24 -9.74 -2.90
N VAL A 75 -10.19 -8.90 -3.94
CA VAL A 75 -10.94 -7.62 -3.94
C VAL A 75 -12.29 -7.69 -4.67
N ARG A 76 -12.52 -8.70 -5.51
CA ARG A 76 -13.73 -8.82 -6.33
C ARG A 76 -15.00 -8.78 -5.46
N GLY A 77 -15.91 -7.87 -5.82
CA GLY A 77 -17.21 -7.72 -5.15
C GLY A 77 -17.15 -7.10 -3.75
N ARG A 78 -15.98 -6.57 -3.34
CA ARG A 78 -15.79 -5.92 -2.04
C ARG A 78 -15.71 -4.41 -2.17
N ARG A 79 -16.02 -3.76 -1.05
CA ARG A 79 -15.75 -2.33 -0.82
C ARG A 79 -14.34 -2.22 -0.26
N VAL A 80 -13.51 -1.35 -0.83
CA VAL A 80 -12.09 -1.22 -0.49
C VAL A 80 -11.80 0.22 -0.06
N PHE A 81 -11.10 0.37 1.06
CA PHE A 81 -10.42 1.61 1.40
C PHE A 81 -8.98 1.52 0.88
N LEU A 82 -8.57 2.49 0.06
CA LEU A 82 -7.23 2.53 -0.53
C LEU A 82 -6.33 3.46 0.28
N THR A 83 -5.38 2.90 1.03
CA THR A 83 -4.32 3.68 1.64
C THR A 83 -3.03 3.57 0.83
N ILE A 84 -2.35 4.70 0.62
CA ILE A 84 -1.08 4.76 -0.12
C ILE A 84 0.00 5.32 0.80
N ASP A 85 0.92 4.45 1.23
CA ASP A 85 2.20 4.88 1.77
C ASP A 85 3.17 5.17 0.61
N VAL A 86 3.66 6.41 0.53
CA VAL A 86 4.55 6.82 -0.57
C VAL A 86 5.94 6.21 -0.47
N ASP A 87 6.34 5.68 0.70
CA ASP A 87 7.59 4.93 0.88
C ASP A 87 7.57 3.58 0.14
N GLY A 88 6.38 3.12 -0.26
CA GLY A 88 6.19 1.97 -1.13
C GLY A 88 6.75 2.17 -2.54
N LEU A 89 6.83 3.41 -3.03
CA LEU A 89 7.46 3.73 -4.31
C LEU A 89 8.98 3.73 -4.20
N ASP A 90 9.65 3.48 -5.32
CA ASP A 90 11.11 3.55 -5.35
C ASP A 90 11.60 4.99 -5.02
N PRO A 91 12.69 5.13 -4.23
CA PRO A 91 13.26 6.43 -3.90
C PRO A 91 13.71 7.26 -5.11
N ALA A 92 13.95 6.64 -6.28
CA ALA A 92 14.18 7.37 -7.52
C ALA A 92 12.95 8.18 -7.99
N ILE A 93 11.75 7.84 -7.48
CA ILE A 93 10.49 8.52 -7.77
C ILE A 93 10.08 9.42 -6.60
N VAL A 94 10.07 8.88 -5.39
CA VAL A 94 9.69 9.61 -4.16
C VAL A 94 10.84 9.54 -3.14
N PRO A 95 11.88 10.37 -3.28
CA PRO A 95 12.98 10.40 -2.32
C PRO A 95 12.63 11.09 -0.99
N ALA A 96 11.51 11.80 -0.92
CA ALA A 96 11.13 12.65 0.21
C ALA A 96 10.09 11.96 1.11
N THR A 97 10.53 11.02 1.93
CA THR A 97 9.72 10.29 2.93
C THR A 97 10.55 10.00 4.18
N GLY A 98 9.91 9.56 5.27
CA GLY A 98 10.59 9.26 6.53
C GLY A 98 11.51 8.04 6.45
N THR A 99 11.09 7.01 5.72
CA THR A 99 11.76 5.69 5.66
C THR A 99 11.95 5.21 4.21
N PRO A 100 12.81 5.87 3.40
CA PRO A 100 13.01 5.47 2.02
C PRO A 100 13.70 4.12 1.93
N GLU A 101 13.07 3.16 1.23
CA GLU A 101 13.60 1.80 1.03
C GLU A 101 13.91 1.57 -0.46
N PRO A 102 15.12 1.11 -0.85
CA PRO A 102 15.46 0.83 -2.25
C PRO A 102 14.64 -0.33 -2.82
N ASP A 103 14.63 -0.47 -4.16
CA ASP A 103 13.93 -1.56 -4.88
C ASP A 103 12.40 -1.48 -4.68
N GLY A 104 11.87 -0.26 -4.81
CA GLY A 104 10.45 0.00 -4.61
C GLY A 104 9.62 -0.12 -5.87
N LEU A 105 8.30 0.10 -5.70
CA LEU A 105 7.39 0.09 -6.83
C LEU A 105 7.79 1.15 -7.85
N THR A 106 7.92 0.73 -9.10
CA THR A 106 8.07 1.66 -10.21
C THR A 106 6.75 2.39 -10.48
N TRP A 107 6.81 3.54 -11.15
CA TRP A 107 5.62 4.31 -11.49
C TRP A 107 4.59 3.50 -12.31
N PRO A 108 4.98 2.72 -13.35
CA PRO A 108 4.03 1.89 -14.09
C PRO A 108 3.37 0.81 -13.23
N GLU A 109 4.09 0.21 -12.28
CA GLU A 109 3.57 -0.81 -11.37
C GLU A 109 2.56 -0.22 -10.40
N ALA A 110 2.88 0.90 -9.76
CA ALA A 110 1.93 1.62 -8.90
C ALA A 110 0.63 1.94 -9.66
N LEU A 111 0.73 2.47 -10.89
CA LEU A 111 -0.46 2.73 -11.70
C LEU A 111 -1.17 1.44 -12.16
N LYS A 112 -0.46 0.33 -12.32
CA LYS A 112 -1.04 -0.98 -12.68
C LYS A 112 -1.86 -1.53 -11.50
N ILE A 113 -1.35 -1.42 -10.28
CA ILE A 113 -2.07 -1.76 -9.04
C ILE A 113 -3.36 -0.96 -8.94
N LEU A 114 -3.28 0.37 -9.08
CA LEU A 114 -4.46 1.24 -9.01
C LEU A 114 -5.51 0.86 -10.06
N ARG A 115 -5.11 0.66 -11.33
CA ARG A 115 -6.03 0.24 -12.39
C ARG A 115 -6.64 -1.14 -12.14
N THR A 116 -5.85 -2.10 -11.65
CA THR A 116 -6.36 -3.44 -11.33
C THR A 116 -7.36 -3.37 -10.19
N LEU A 117 -7.09 -2.59 -9.14
CA LEU A 117 -8.01 -2.39 -8.02
C LEU A 117 -9.32 -1.76 -8.49
N THR A 118 -9.27 -0.60 -9.14
CA THR A 118 -10.49 0.16 -9.49
C THR A 118 -11.34 -0.51 -10.55
N ALA A 119 -10.77 -1.42 -11.36
CA ALA A 119 -11.52 -2.23 -12.30
C ALA A 119 -12.27 -3.40 -11.65
N ASN A 120 -11.89 -3.84 -10.44
CA ASN A 120 -12.40 -5.08 -9.84
C ASN A 120 -13.07 -4.87 -8.47
N ALA A 121 -13.00 -3.68 -7.89
CA ALA A 121 -13.56 -3.38 -6.57
C ALA A 121 -14.21 -1.98 -6.51
N GLU A 122 -15.09 -1.79 -5.53
CA GLU A 122 -15.64 -0.48 -5.22
C GLU A 122 -14.72 0.23 -4.22
N VAL A 123 -13.95 1.22 -4.68
CA VAL A 123 -13.14 2.05 -3.78
C VAL A 123 -14.06 3.08 -3.10
N ILE A 124 -14.16 3.01 -1.77
CA ILE A 124 -15.10 3.81 -0.97
C ILE A 124 -14.44 4.98 -0.22
N GLY A 125 -13.12 5.02 -0.22
CA GLY A 125 -12.31 6.04 0.43
C GLY A 125 -10.85 5.81 0.09
N MET A 126 -10.06 6.87 0.20
CA MET A 126 -8.61 6.76 0.06
C MET A 126 -7.86 7.81 0.87
N ASP A 127 -6.62 7.50 1.21
CA ASP A 127 -5.62 8.45 1.70
C ASP A 127 -4.27 8.23 1.00
N CYS A 128 -3.35 9.16 1.25
CA CYS A 128 -1.97 9.12 0.79
C CYS A 128 -1.11 9.78 1.85
N VAL A 129 -0.14 9.04 2.39
CA VAL A 129 0.57 9.37 3.63
C VAL A 129 2.09 9.30 3.45
N GLU A 130 2.83 9.65 4.49
CA GLU A 130 4.30 9.55 4.58
C GLU A 130 5.13 10.37 3.58
N LEU A 131 4.49 11.30 2.85
CA LEU A 131 5.24 12.35 2.15
C LEU A 131 5.86 13.29 3.19
N ALA A 132 7.18 13.45 3.13
CA ALA A 132 7.95 14.36 3.97
C ALA A 132 8.68 15.38 3.08
N PRO A 133 8.00 16.47 2.66
CA PRO A 133 8.56 17.44 1.72
C PRO A 133 9.90 18.00 2.21
N ALA A 134 10.88 18.07 1.31
CA ALA A 134 12.21 18.55 1.62
C ALA A 134 12.67 19.61 0.60
N PRO A 135 13.48 20.59 1.02
CA PRO A 135 14.07 21.57 0.09
C PRO A 135 14.78 20.89 -1.08
N ALA A 136 14.62 21.46 -2.28
CA ALA A 136 15.15 20.94 -3.54
C ALA A 136 14.56 19.59 -4.03
N LEU A 137 13.66 18.94 -3.28
CA LEU A 137 13.01 17.67 -3.66
C LEU A 137 11.55 17.81 -4.15
N HIS A 138 11.19 18.96 -4.72
CA HIS A 138 9.84 19.26 -5.23
C HIS A 138 9.29 18.24 -6.24
N MET A 139 10.16 17.45 -6.89
CA MET A 139 9.73 16.37 -7.79
C MET A 139 8.97 15.27 -7.03
N ALA A 140 9.31 15.02 -5.77
CA ALA A 140 8.59 14.06 -4.92
C ALA A 140 7.15 14.55 -4.66
N ASP A 141 6.99 15.80 -4.26
CA ASP A 141 5.68 16.43 -4.03
C ASP A 141 4.80 16.34 -5.29
N PHE A 142 5.38 16.66 -6.46
CA PHE A 142 4.66 16.58 -7.73
C PHE A 142 4.32 15.13 -8.11
N ALA A 143 5.22 14.17 -7.87
CA ALA A 143 4.95 12.76 -8.11
C ALA A 143 3.79 12.25 -7.25
N VAL A 144 3.77 12.59 -5.96
CA VAL A 144 2.68 12.23 -5.04
C VAL A 144 1.36 12.92 -5.43
N ALA A 145 1.38 14.21 -5.75
CA ALA A 145 0.20 14.92 -6.24
C ALA A 145 -0.35 14.28 -7.53
N LYS A 146 0.54 13.86 -8.44
CA LYS A 146 0.17 13.16 -9.66
C LYS A 146 -0.39 11.77 -9.38
N LEU A 147 0.15 11.05 -8.40
CA LEU A 147 -0.32 9.73 -7.99
C LEU A 147 -1.75 9.81 -7.45
N VAL A 148 -2.01 10.76 -6.54
CA VAL A 148 -3.35 11.03 -6.00
C VAL A 148 -4.32 11.42 -7.11
N TYR A 149 -3.93 12.33 -8.01
CA TYR A 149 -4.77 12.70 -9.16
C TYR A 149 -5.12 11.48 -10.03
N LYS A 150 -4.16 10.59 -10.27
CA LYS A 150 -4.37 9.36 -11.04
C LYS A 150 -5.29 8.38 -10.32
N ALA A 151 -5.10 8.18 -9.02
CA ALA A 151 -5.95 7.33 -8.19
C ALA A 151 -7.41 7.82 -8.22
N ILE A 152 -7.65 9.10 -7.96
CA ILE A 152 -8.99 9.71 -8.05
C ILE A 152 -9.57 9.53 -9.46
N SER A 153 -8.78 9.81 -10.50
CA SER A 153 -9.22 9.63 -11.88
C SER A 153 -9.65 8.19 -12.15
N TYR A 154 -8.92 7.19 -11.66
CA TYR A 154 -9.24 5.78 -11.86
C TYR A 154 -10.44 5.30 -11.04
N VAL A 155 -10.68 5.88 -9.88
CA VAL A 155 -11.87 5.60 -9.06
C VAL A 155 -13.12 6.20 -9.70
N MET A 156 -13.03 7.43 -10.18
CA MET A 156 -14.16 8.18 -10.74
C MET A 156 -14.49 7.76 -12.18
N TYR A 157 -13.48 7.39 -12.97
CA TYR A 157 -13.65 6.98 -14.35
C TYR A 157 -13.93 5.47 -14.43
N LYS A 158 -15.19 5.10 -14.22
CA LYS A 158 -15.71 3.79 -14.60
C LYS A 158 -16.13 3.89 -16.06
N GLY A 159 -15.20 3.58 -16.96
CA GLY A 159 -15.39 3.75 -18.41
C GLY A 159 -16.75 3.23 -18.89
N GLU A 160 -17.44 4.06 -19.67
CA GLU A 160 -18.50 3.63 -20.60
C GLU A 160 -17.90 2.91 -21.80
#